data_AF-A0A1W1BMY5-F1
#
_entry.id   AF-A0A1W1BMY5-F1
#
_cell.length_a   1.000
_cell.length_b   1.000
_cell.length_c   1.000
_cell.angle_alpha   90.00
_cell.angle_beta   90.00
_cell.angle_gamma   90.00
#
_symmetry.space_group_name_H-M   'P 1'
#
loop_
_entity.id
_entity.type
_entity.pdbx_description
1 polymer ?
#
loop_
_entity_poly.entity_id
_entity_poly.type
_entity_poly.pdbx_seq_one_letter_code
_entity_poly.pdbx_strand_id
1 'polypeptide(L)' 'MLPEKADYDENFEVKELSKYELTGGQINLIIRNTAYKVAVRDESVFSIQDFLEEIEKELGSSFEGTKSMGFRI' A
#
# COMPACT_ATOMS: atom_id res chain seq x y z
N MET A 1 -4.99 -5.62 -9.38
CA MET A 1 -5.15 -7.07 -9.18
C MET A 1 -3.88 -7.60 -8.56
N LEU A 2 -3.98 -8.48 -7.57
CA LEU A 2 -2.82 -9.08 -6.93
C LEU A 2 -2.07 -10.02 -7.89
N PRO A 3 -0.74 -10.16 -7.79
CA PRO A 3 0.03 -11.10 -8.60
C PRO A 3 -0.43 -12.56 -8.41
N GLU A 4 -0.86 -13.23 -9.48
CA GLU A 4 -1.40 -14.60 -9.41
C GLU A 4 -0.34 -15.69 -9.15
N LYS A 5 0.94 -15.40 -9.45
CA LYS A 5 2.06 -16.34 -9.32
C LYS A 5 3.04 -15.95 -8.22
N ALA A 6 2.61 -15.15 -7.26
CA ALA A 6 3.43 -14.77 -6.12
C ALA A 6 3.19 -15.71 -4.94
N ASP A 7 4.23 -15.87 -4.12
CA ASP A 7 4.11 -16.52 -2.82
C ASP A 7 3.57 -15.53 -1.80
N TYR A 8 2.56 -15.96 -1.04
CA TYR A 8 1.93 -15.18 0.01
C TYR A 8 2.11 -15.88 1.35
N ASP A 9 2.23 -15.07 2.40
CA ASP A 9 2.21 -15.56 3.78
C ASP A 9 0.93 -16.37 4.04
N GLU A 10 1.02 -17.41 4.87
CA GLU A 10 -0.10 -18.26 5.29
C GLU A 10 -1.24 -17.46 5.94
N ASN A 11 -0.93 -16.30 6.54
CA ASN A 11 -1.89 -15.39 7.18
C ASN A 11 -2.33 -14.24 6.27
N PHE A 12 -2.10 -14.35 4.95
CA PHE A 12 -2.45 -13.28 4.02
C PHE A 12 -3.96 -13.17 3.79
N GLU A 13 -4.57 -12.11 4.35
CA GLU A 13 -6.01 -11.85 4.23
C GLU A 13 -6.33 -10.66 3.32
N VAL A 14 -6.75 -10.96 2.07
CA VAL A 14 -7.18 -9.92 1.09
C VAL A 14 -8.30 -9.02 1.62
N LYS A 15 -9.17 -9.55 2.49
CA LYS A 15 -10.29 -8.80 3.09
C LYS A 15 -9.80 -7.59 3.89
N GLU A 16 -8.63 -7.66 4.52
CA GLU A 16 -8.05 -6.54 5.25
C GLU A 16 -7.76 -5.35 4.33
N LEU A 17 -7.31 -5.60 3.10
CA LEU A 17 -7.03 -4.56 2.10
C LEU A 17 -8.31 -3.88 1.60
N SER A 18 -9.42 -4.61 1.56
CA SER A 18 -10.72 -4.08 1.10
C SER A 18 -11.37 -3.07 2.05
N LYS A 19 -10.83 -2.93 3.27
CA LYS A 19 -11.30 -1.95 4.27
C LYS A 19 -10.89 -0.52 3.93
N TYR A 20 -9.95 -0.32 3.01
CA TYR A 20 -9.43 0.98 2.62
C TYR A 20 -10.10 1.48 1.34
N GLU A 21 -10.60 2.71 1.36
CA GLU A 21 -11.19 3.35 0.19
C GLU A 21 -10.09 3.91 -0.71
N LEU A 22 -9.70 3.13 -1.71
CA LEU A 22 -8.62 3.45 -2.64
C LEU A 22 -9.15 3.51 -4.07
N THR A 23 -8.66 4.47 -4.84
CA THR A 23 -8.89 4.52 -6.29
C THR A 23 -8.13 3.41 -7.01
N GLY A 24 -8.57 3.05 -8.21
CA GLY A 24 -7.86 2.05 -9.03
C GLY A 24 -6.39 2.41 -9.32
N GLY A 25 -6.08 3.72 -9.40
CA GLY A 25 -4.71 4.20 -9.55
C GLY A 25 -3.85 3.94 -8.32
N GLN A 26 -4.38 4.24 -7.13
CA GLN A 26 -3.72 3.97 -5.85
C GLN A 26 -3.46 2.47 -5.65
N ILE A 27 -4.47 1.63 -5.94
CA ILE A 27 -4.33 0.17 -5.88
C ILE A 27 -3.18 -0.30 -6.78
N ASN A 28 -3.10 0.19 -8.02
CA ASN A 28 -2.02 -0.18 -8.94
C ASN A 28 -0.64 0.29 -8.46
N LEU A 29 -0.55 1.48 -7.87
CA LEU A 29 0.70 1.99 -7.31
C LEU A 29 1.17 1.14 -6.13
N ILE A 30 0.28 0.88 -5.17
CA ILE A 30 0.54 0.04 -3.99
C ILE A 30 1.08 -1.33 -4.42
N ILE A 31 0.38 -2.03 -5.32
CA ILE A 31 0.79 -3.37 -5.77
C ILE A 31 2.20 -3.36 -6.38
N ARG A 32 2.55 -2.34 -7.18
CA ARG A 32 3.88 -2.24 -7.79
C ARG A 32 4.96 -1.95 -6.76
N ASN A 33 4.71 -1.03 -5.84
CA ASN A 33 5.68 -0.68 -4.80
C ASN A 33 5.93 -1.87 -3.86
N THR A 34 4.86 -2.55 -3.44
CA THR A 34 4.95 -3.79 -2.66
C THR A 34 5.77 -4.84 -3.42
N ALA A 35 5.54 -5.02 -4.73
CA ALA A 35 6.33 -5.96 -5.53
C ALA A 35 7.82 -5.58 -5.60
N TYR A 36 8.16 -4.29 -5.77
CA TYR A 36 9.55 -3.84 -5.71
C TYR A 36 10.19 -4.09 -4.34
N LYS A 37 9.44 -3.86 -3.26
CA LYS A 37 9.91 -4.10 -1.89
C LYS A 37 10.19 -5.58 -1.62
N VAL A 38 9.33 -6.47 -2.11
CA VAL A 38 9.50 -7.93 -1.96
C VAL A 38 10.63 -8.45 -2.87
N ALA A 39 10.79 -7.91 -4.07
CA ALA A 39 11.78 -8.36 -5.06
C ALA A 39 13.24 -8.17 -4.63
N VAL A 40 13.51 -7.32 -3.63
CA VAL A 40 14.87 -7.07 -3.11
C VAL A 40 15.18 -7.86 -1.84
N ARG A 41 14.25 -8.70 -1.35
CA ARG A 41 14.44 -9.55 -0.18
C ARG A 41 15.00 -10.91 -0.56
N ASP A 42 15.71 -11.54 0.38
CA ASP A 42 16.19 -12.91 0.22
C ASP A 42 15.03 -13.91 0.08
N GLU A 43 13.92 -13.67 0.79
CA GLU A 43 12.67 -14.42 0.68
C GLU A 43 11.59 -13.58 -0.01
N SER A 44 11.15 -14.04 -1.19
CA SER A 44 10.20 -13.32 -2.05
C SER A 44 8.74 -13.62 -1.70
N VAL A 45 8.40 -13.54 -0.41
CA VAL A 45 7.04 -13.79 0.10
C VAL A 45 6.34 -12.46 0.39
N PHE A 46 5.12 -12.32 -0.11
CA PHE A 46 4.27 -11.18 0.16
C PHE A 46 3.57 -11.34 1.51
N SER A 47 3.80 -10.41 2.43
CA SER A 47 3.05 -10.34 3.69
C SER A 47 1.93 -9.29 3.61
N ILE A 48 0.90 -9.41 4.45
CA ILE A 48 -0.15 -8.39 4.53
C ILE A 48 0.43 -7.02 4.94
N GLN A 49 1.49 -7.02 5.77
CA GLN A 49 2.14 -5.80 6.23
C GLN A 49 2.78 -5.01 5.09
N ASP A 50 3.29 -5.68 4.05
CA ASP A 50 3.88 -4.99 2.90
C ASP A 50 2.87 -4.16 2.12
N PHE A 51 1.61 -4.57 2.13
CA PHE A 51 0.52 -3.78 1.55
C PHE A 51 0.05 -2.70 2.52
N LEU A 52 -0.09 -3.00 3.81
CA LEU A 52 -0.52 -2.02 4.81
C LEU A 52 0.43 -0.82 4.90
N GLU A 53 1.74 -1.06 4.86
CA GLU A 53 2.73 0.01 4.84
C GLU A 53 2.63 0.89 3.58
N GLU A 54 2.42 0.29 2.41
CA GLU A 54 2.28 1.07 1.16
C GLU A 54 0.94 1.82 1.11
N ILE A 55 -0.12 1.24 1.67
CA ILE A 55 -1.40 1.92 1.87
C ILE A 55 -1.23 3.11 2.83
N GLU A 56 -0.53 2.93 3.95
CA GLU A 56 -0.27 4.01 4.91
C GLU A 56 0.57 5.11 4.27
N LYS A 57 1.59 4.78 3.46
CA LYS A 57 2.37 5.78 2.72
C LYS A 57 1.51 6.53 1.70
N GLU A 58 0.66 5.85 0.95
CA GLU A 58 -0.21 6.47 -0.04
C GLU A 58 -1.25 7.40 0.61
N LEU A 59 -1.85 6.98 1.73
CA LEU A 59 -2.82 7.78 2.48
C LEU A 59 -2.15 8.89 3.33
N GLY A 60 -0.97 8.61 3.90
CA GLY A 60 -0.20 9.49 4.78
C GLY A 60 0.63 10.54 4.04
N SER A 61 0.98 10.31 2.78
CA SER A 61 1.48 11.35 1.86
C SER A 61 0.46 12.49 1.66
N SER A 62 -0.83 12.23 1.94
CA SER A 62 -1.88 13.26 2.00
C SER A 62 -2.07 13.91 3.38
N PHE A 63 -1.33 13.49 4.42
CA PHE A 63 -1.50 14.01 5.80
C PHE A 63 -0.37 14.94 6.28
N GLU A 64 0.79 14.96 5.62
CA GLU A 64 1.83 15.98 5.83
C GLU A 64 1.65 17.18 4.88
N GLY A 65 0.53 17.88 4.99
CA GLY A 65 0.27 19.02 4.11
C GLY A 65 -0.89 19.95 4.47
N THR A 66 -1.80 19.57 5.36
CA THR A 66 -2.82 20.50 5.89
C THR A 66 -2.26 21.31 7.06
N LYS A 67 -1.13 22.00 6.85
CA LYS A 67 -0.96 23.29 7.53
C LYS A 67 -2.00 24.22 6.90
N SER A 68 -3.03 24.53 7.66
CA SER A 68 -3.96 25.61 7.35
C SER A 68 -3.18 26.88 7.04
N MET A 69 -2.94 27.14 5.75
CA MET A 69 -2.53 28.45 5.25
C MET A 69 -3.79 29.31 5.30
N GLY A 70 -4.13 29.77 6.50
CA GLY A 70 -5.21 30.71 6.72
C GLY A 70 -4.97 31.93 5.84
N PHE A 71 -5.90 32.20 4.93
CA PHE A 71 -5.94 33.45 4.19
C PHE A 71 -6.02 34.59 5.22
N ARG A 72 -4.94 35.37 5.34
CA ARG A 72 -5.01 36.71 5.91
C ARG A 72 -5.38 37.65 4.77
N ILE A 73 -6.66 38.04 4.75
CA ILE A 73 -7.10 39.29 4.11
C ILE A 73 -6.46 40.49 4.80
#